data_AF-A0A7J2LYI0-F1
#
_entry.id   AF-A0A7J2LYI0-F1
#
_cell.length_a   1.000
_cell.length_b   1.000
_cell.length_c   1.000
_cell.angle_alpha   90.00
_cell.angle_beta   90.00
_cell.angle_gamma   90.00
#
_symmetry.space_group_name_H-M   'P 1'
#
loop_
_entity.id
_entity.type
_entity.pdbx_description
1 polymer ?
#
loop_
_entity_poly.entity_id
_entity_poly.type
_entity_poly.pdbx_seq_one_letter_code
_entity_poly.pdbx_strand_id
1 'polypeptide(L)'
;MSESRESERQASILTVKIGTSGWDYRDWVGPFYPERGEPRLTLYARVFDTTEVNSTFYQLLEPQTFEGMAKVTPEGFEFAVKMLRDVTHRKRLRLDRGIKDDLKAFFDSLEPLKRAGKLGPVLVQLPPVFKAKLDRLEQFLSLVPSDVTVALEFRHPSWDDPKTYRLLESANAAYVRYDAPGRSPEFRVTSDVAYVRWHGRGEKVWYNYLYSEEELKPWAKLVEEAESQTKKVYGYFNNHYHAYAPENAIMMLKMLGRASEEQEALLSEIRSWRESLVRAEPRASLLEFVEGEVEARPSAPEPSEGVIGLLKAITDERRLERALKIPEEEVEILADRGDLIMARVRGYDVTIDLARGLILHDCADWDRQFQKKMFCKHLAALFLHMPPERAKKVLKWVLKNRDQIAFRPFTGDGRRW
;
A
#
# COMPACT_ATOMS: atom_id res chain seq x y z
N MET A 1 39.84 -7.22 -30.12
CA MET A 1 38.80 -8.19 -29.68
C MET A 1 38.52 -8.15 -28.17
N SER A 2 39.40 -7.61 -27.31
CA SER A 2 39.11 -7.40 -25.89
C SER A 2 38.38 -6.08 -25.62
N GLU A 3 38.81 -4.98 -26.24
CA GLU A 3 38.20 -3.65 -26.05
C GLU A 3 36.74 -3.56 -26.50
N SER A 4 36.33 -4.36 -27.50
CA SER A 4 34.93 -4.43 -27.95
C SER A 4 34.02 -5.17 -26.99
N ARG A 5 34.55 -6.12 -26.21
CA ARG A 5 33.80 -6.85 -25.17
C ARG A 5 33.71 -6.05 -23.87
N GLU A 6 34.69 -5.20 -23.61
CA GLU A 6 34.66 -4.22 -22.51
C GLU A 6 33.72 -3.05 -22.83
N SER A 7 33.70 -2.55 -24.07
CA SER A 7 32.75 -1.51 -24.48
C SER A 7 31.30 -2.00 -24.58
N GLU A 8 31.06 -3.26 -24.97
CA GLU A 8 29.73 -3.90 -24.88
C GLU A 8 29.28 -4.12 -23.43
N ARG A 9 30.21 -4.38 -22.51
CA ARG A 9 29.93 -4.42 -21.05
C ARG A 9 29.68 -3.03 -20.46
N GLN A 10 30.21 -1.97 -21.07
CA GLN A 10 30.06 -0.60 -20.61
C GLN A 10 28.73 0.06 -21.03
N ALA A 11 27.96 -0.57 -21.93
CA ALA A 11 26.74 -0.01 -22.52
C ALA A 11 25.50 -0.92 -22.42
N SER A 12 25.52 -1.98 -21.61
CA SER A 12 24.25 -2.51 -21.10
C SER A 12 23.74 -1.52 -20.06
N ILE A 13 22.77 -0.68 -20.42
CA ILE A 13 22.08 0.16 -19.44
C ILE A 13 21.48 -0.79 -18.40
N LEU A 14 22.13 -0.87 -17.24
CA LEU A 14 21.60 -1.57 -16.08
C LEU A 14 20.22 -0.95 -15.83
N THR A 15 19.19 -1.79 -15.92
CA THR A 15 17.81 -1.31 -16.01
C THR A 15 17.19 -1.38 -14.62
N VAL A 16 16.79 -0.24 -14.07
CA VAL A 16 16.06 -0.17 -12.80
C VAL A 16 14.61 0.16 -13.09
N LYS A 17 13.70 -0.76 -12.72
CA LYS A 17 12.24 -0.60 -12.87
C LYS A 17 11.60 -0.49 -11.50
N ILE A 18 11.15 0.71 -11.15
CA ILE A 18 10.43 0.97 -9.89
C ILE A 18 8.96 1.24 -10.21
N GLY A 19 8.08 0.56 -9.49
CA GLY A 19 6.65 0.79 -9.58
C GLY A 19 5.94 0.36 -8.31
N THR A 20 4.70 -0.06 -8.47
CA THR A 20 3.80 -0.38 -7.36
C THR A 20 3.22 -1.79 -7.50
N SER A 21 2.82 -2.35 -6.37
CA SER A 21 2.07 -3.60 -6.27
C SER A 21 0.60 -3.36 -6.63
N GLY A 22 0.28 -3.47 -7.91
CA GLY A 22 -1.03 -3.17 -8.49
C GLY A 22 -1.19 -1.69 -8.84
N TRP A 23 -2.19 -1.38 -9.67
CA TRP A 23 -2.46 -0.03 -10.18
C TRP A 23 -3.93 0.40 -9.99
N ASP A 24 -4.79 -0.48 -9.49
CA ASP A 24 -6.24 -0.27 -9.50
C ASP A 24 -6.79 -0.05 -8.09
N TYR A 25 -6.47 1.11 -7.51
CA TYR A 25 -6.90 1.49 -6.15
C TYR A 25 -7.80 2.73 -6.20
N ARG A 26 -8.92 2.69 -5.47
CA ARG A 26 -9.85 3.83 -5.40
C ARG A 26 -9.23 5.04 -4.71
N ASP A 27 -8.40 4.82 -3.69
CA ASP A 27 -7.74 5.87 -2.91
C ASP A 27 -6.72 6.67 -3.73
N TRP A 28 -6.38 6.20 -4.93
CA TRP A 28 -5.48 6.89 -5.85
C TRP A 28 -6.21 7.90 -6.73
N VAL A 29 -7.55 7.81 -6.84
CA VAL A 29 -8.36 8.83 -7.53
C VAL A 29 -8.34 10.11 -6.70
N GLY A 30 -7.94 11.22 -7.31
CA GLY A 30 -7.66 12.50 -6.67
C GLY A 30 -6.16 12.80 -6.64
N PRO A 31 -5.38 12.18 -5.74
CA PRO A 31 -3.95 12.44 -5.64
C PRO A 31 -3.15 11.97 -6.86
N PHE A 32 -3.52 10.84 -7.49
CA PHE A 32 -2.72 10.20 -8.54
C PHE A 32 -3.48 9.98 -9.86
N TYR A 33 -4.77 9.68 -9.79
CA TYR A 33 -5.64 9.54 -10.96
C TYR A 33 -6.67 10.66 -11.02
N PRO A 34 -7.05 11.12 -12.23
CA PRO A 34 -8.24 11.94 -12.39
C PRO A 34 -9.52 11.16 -12.00
N GLU A 35 -10.56 11.90 -11.61
CA GLU A 35 -11.88 11.33 -11.24
C GLU A 35 -12.56 10.56 -12.38
N ARG A 36 -12.35 11.02 -13.62
CA ARG A 36 -12.90 10.43 -14.84
C ARG A 36 -11.82 10.41 -15.90
N GLY A 37 -11.86 9.42 -16.77
CA GLY A 37 -10.96 9.36 -17.91
C GLY A 37 -10.71 7.93 -18.35
N GLU A 38 -9.50 7.72 -18.83
CA GLU A 38 -9.01 6.46 -19.37
C GLU A 38 -8.92 5.36 -18.30
N PRO A 39 -8.84 4.08 -18.71
CA PRO A 39 -8.57 2.98 -17.80
C PRO A 39 -7.32 3.23 -16.94
N ARG A 40 -7.38 2.87 -15.65
CA ARG A 40 -6.30 3.14 -14.68
C ARG A 40 -4.95 2.56 -15.10
N LEU A 41 -4.92 1.41 -15.78
CA LEU A 41 -3.66 0.85 -16.29
C LEU A 41 -3.01 1.75 -17.36
N THR A 42 -3.82 2.34 -18.26
CA THR A 42 -3.33 3.27 -19.28
C THR A 42 -2.76 4.53 -18.64
N LEU A 43 -3.46 5.08 -17.64
CA LEU A 43 -2.97 6.24 -16.88
C LEU A 43 -1.70 5.91 -16.09
N TYR A 44 -1.68 4.76 -15.41
CA TYR A 44 -0.52 4.28 -14.65
C TYR A 44 0.72 4.11 -15.53
N ALA A 45 0.54 3.55 -16.74
CA ALA A 45 1.61 3.27 -17.67
C ALA A 45 2.20 4.53 -18.34
N ARG A 46 1.64 5.71 -18.11
CA ARG A 46 2.27 7.00 -18.43
C ARG A 46 3.28 7.43 -17.39
N VAL A 47 3.13 6.95 -16.16
CA VAL A 47 3.97 7.34 -15.02
C VAL A 47 5.04 6.30 -14.76
N PHE A 48 4.70 5.01 -14.79
CA PHE A 48 5.65 3.93 -14.51
C PHE A 48 5.78 2.99 -15.70
N ASP A 49 6.92 2.34 -15.81
CA ASP A 49 7.23 1.34 -16.83
C ASP A 49 7.13 -0.10 -16.28
N THR A 50 6.62 -0.26 -15.05
CA THR A 50 6.38 -1.56 -14.43
C THR A 50 5.28 -1.55 -13.36
N THR A 51 4.66 -2.71 -13.15
CA THR A 51 3.80 -2.99 -11.99
C THR A 51 3.86 -4.47 -11.61
N GLU A 52 3.60 -4.77 -10.34
CA GLU A 52 3.43 -6.14 -9.85
C GLU A 52 1.92 -6.51 -9.85
N VAL A 53 1.55 -7.49 -10.66
CA VAL A 53 0.20 -8.04 -10.78
C VAL A 53 -0.06 -8.99 -9.60
N ASN A 54 -1.00 -8.60 -8.75
CA ASN A 54 -1.37 -9.38 -7.56
C ASN A 54 -2.69 -10.15 -7.69
N SER A 55 -3.55 -9.82 -8.67
CA SER A 55 -4.83 -10.50 -8.87
C SER A 55 -4.68 -11.99 -9.17
N THR A 56 -3.60 -12.37 -9.86
CA THR A 56 -3.21 -13.76 -10.14
C THR A 56 -2.96 -14.59 -8.88
N PHE A 57 -2.65 -13.96 -7.75
CA PHE A 57 -2.50 -14.68 -6.48
C PHE A 57 -3.82 -15.35 -6.07
N TYR A 58 -4.95 -14.71 -6.33
CA TYR A 58 -6.26 -15.19 -5.86
C TYR A 58 -6.94 -16.14 -6.84
N GLN A 59 -6.66 -15.98 -8.14
CA GLN A 59 -7.27 -16.76 -9.21
C GLN A 59 -6.35 -16.83 -10.41
N LEU A 60 -6.48 -17.90 -11.21
CA LEU A 60 -5.85 -17.94 -12.53
C LEU A 60 -6.57 -16.95 -13.44
N LEU A 61 -5.82 -16.06 -14.10
CA LEU A 61 -6.39 -15.12 -15.06
C LEU A 61 -6.35 -15.74 -16.46
N GLU A 62 -7.36 -15.44 -17.26
CA GLU A 62 -7.43 -15.87 -18.65
C GLU A 62 -6.36 -15.16 -19.50
N PRO A 63 -5.75 -15.83 -20.49
CA PRO A 63 -4.76 -15.23 -21.40
C PRO A 63 -5.21 -13.89 -22.01
N GLN A 64 -6.49 -13.75 -22.35
CA GLN A 64 -7.07 -12.54 -22.95
C GLN A 64 -6.94 -11.32 -22.02
N THR A 65 -6.91 -11.52 -20.70
CA THR A 65 -6.68 -10.45 -19.73
C THR A 65 -5.28 -9.87 -19.93
N PHE A 66 -4.28 -10.74 -20.03
CA PHE A 66 -2.89 -10.36 -20.26
C PHE A 66 -2.67 -9.77 -21.66
N GLU A 67 -3.38 -10.28 -22.66
CA GLU A 67 -3.39 -9.75 -24.01
C GLU A 67 -3.91 -8.30 -24.04
N GLY A 68 -5.01 -8.03 -23.31
CA GLY A 68 -5.53 -6.68 -23.10
C GLY A 68 -4.53 -5.77 -22.36
N MET A 69 -3.91 -6.27 -21.30
CA MET A 69 -2.88 -5.53 -20.55
C MET A 69 -1.66 -5.19 -21.43
N ALA A 70 -1.16 -6.14 -22.21
CA ALA A 70 -0.04 -5.92 -23.12
C ALA A 70 -0.38 -4.88 -24.20
N LYS A 71 -1.63 -4.84 -24.67
CA LYS A 71 -2.08 -3.90 -25.71
C LYS A 71 -2.14 -2.45 -25.23
N VAL A 72 -2.52 -2.20 -23.97
CA VAL A 72 -2.77 -0.84 -23.45
C VAL A 72 -1.55 -0.18 -22.81
N THR A 73 -0.47 -0.92 -22.58
CA THR A 73 0.80 -0.37 -22.06
C THR A 73 1.79 -0.09 -23.19
N PRO A 74 2.74 0.85 -23.03
CA PRO A 74 3.74 1.15 -24.05
C PRO A 74 4.78 0.03 -24.20
N GLU A 75 5.59 0.10 -25.25
CA GLU A 75 6.79 -0.74 -25.40
C GLU A 75 7.74 -0.53 -24.21
N GLY A 76 8.44 -1.58 -23.79
CA GLY A 76 9.31 -1.55 -22.61
C GLY A 76 8.59 -1.58 -21.26
N PHE A 77 7.24 -1.51 -21.21
CA PHE A 77 6.49 -1.72 -19.98
C PHE A 77 6.48 -3.21 -19.59
N GLU A 78 6.78 -3.52 -18.33
CA GLU A 78 6.87 -4.91 -17.87
C GLU A 78 6.05 -5.21 -16.62
N PHE A 79 5.43 -6.38 -16.61
CA PHE A 79 4.62 -6.86 -15.50
C PHE A 79 5.40 -7.92 -14.72
N ALA A 80 5.69 -7.66 -13.46
CA ALA A 80 5.96 -8.76 -12.52
C ALA A 80 4.64 -9.43 -12.17
N VAL A 81 4.59 -10.75 -12.10
CA VAL A 81 3.32 -11.47 -11.89
C VAL A 81 3.42 -12.36 -10.66
N LYS A 82 2.50 -12.21 -9.72
CA LYS A 82 2.50 -13.04 -8.51
C LYS A 82 1.94 -14.44 -8.79
N MET A 83 2.67 -15.46 -8.35
CA MET A 83 2.28 -16.86 -8.45
C MET A 83 0.96 -17.15 -7.72
N LEU A 84 0.19 -18.13 -8.21
CA LEU A 84 -1.05 -18.59 -7.59
C LEU A 84 -0.86 -18.93 -6.09
N ARG A 85 -1.81 -18.50 -5.26
CA ARG A 85 -1.87 -18.85 -3.83
C ARG A 85 -1.93 -20.35 -3.60
N ASP A 86 -2.56 -21.08 -4.52
CA ASP A 86 -2.71 -22.51 -4.38
C ASP A 86 -1.37 -23.24 -4.47
N VAL A 87 -0.47 -22.81 -5.36
CA VAL A 87 0.91 -23.33 -5.47
C VAL A 87 1.73 -23.00 -4.21
N THR A 88 1.70 -21.74 -3.78
CA THR A 88 2.63 -21.23 -2.74
C THR A 88 2.14 -21.46 -1.30
N HIS A 89 0.84 -21.27 -1.03
CA HIS A 89 0.30 -21.27 0.34
C HIS A 89 -0.45 -22.56 0.69
N ARG A 90 -1.30 -23.05 -0.22
CA ARG A 90 -2.12 -24.24 0.04
C ARG A 90 -1.34 -25.53 -0.19
N LYS A 91 -0.74 -25.69 -1.38
CA LYS A 91 0.04 -26.86 -1.78
C LYS A 91 1.49 -26.77 -1.32
N ARG A 92 2.01 -25.56 -1.04
CA ARG A 92 3.36 -25.32 -0.48
C ARG A 92 4.44 -26.07 -1.29
N LEU A 93 4.40 -25.85 -2.60
CA LEU A 93 5.35 -26.41 -3.57
C LEU A 93 5.36 -27.95 -3.65
N ARG A 94 4.26 -28.61 -3.28
CA ARG A 94 4.17 -30.08 -3.30
C ARG A 94 3.76 -30.63 -4.66
N LEU A 95 4.66 -31.37 -5.32
CA LEU A 95 4.40 -32.06 -6.59
C LEU A 95 3.28 -33.09 -6.45
N ASP A 96 3.25 -33.83 -5.34
CA ASP A 96 2.21 -34.82 -5.04
C ASP A 96 0.82 -34.21 -4.78
N ARG A 97 0.71 -32.87 -4.77
CA ARG A 97 -0.55 -32.12 -4.69
C ARG A 97 -0.95 -31.52 -6.05
N GLY A 98 -0.29 -31.93 -7.14
CA GLY A 98 -0.63 -31.53 -8.50
C GLY A 98 -0.18 -30.12 -8.89
N ILE A 99 0.89 -29.57 -8.27
CA ILE A 99 1.37 -28.24 -8.69
C ILE A 99 1.91 -28.22 -10.12
N LYS A 100 2.27 -29.37 -10.70
CA LYS A 100 2.77 -29.44 -12.07
C LYS A 100 1.73 -28.93 -13.07
N ASP A 101 0.48 -29.36 -12.90
CA ASP A 101 -0.61 -28.92 -13.77
C ASP A 101 -1.00 -27.46 -13.48
N ASP A 102 -0.98 -27.04 -12.20
CA ASP A 102 -1.20 -25.63 -11.84
C ASP A 102 -0.15 -24.71 -12.50
N LEU A 103 1.13 -25.12 -12.49
CA LEU A 103 2.22 -24.34 -13.07
C LEU A 103 2.10 -24.30 -14.59
N LYS A 104 1.76 -25.42 -15.22
CA LYS A 104 1.50 -25.43 -16.66
C LYS A 104 0.40 -24.43 -17.02
N ALA A 105 -0.76 -24.52 -16.38
CA ALA A 105 -1.87 -23.60 -16.63
C ALA A 105 -1.50 -22.14 -16.34
N PHE A 106 -0.73 -21.90 -15.27
CA PHE A 106 -0.27 -20.57 -14.92
C PHE A 106 0.68 -19.99 -15.99
N PHE A 107 1.73 -20.70 -16.38
CA PHE A 107 2.68 -20.19 -17.38
C PHE A 107 2.04 -20.07 -18.77
N ASP A 108 1.17 -21.01 -19.16
CA ASP A 108 0.39 -20.91 -20.40
C ASP A 108 -0.45 -19.61 -20.41
N SER A 109 -0.99 -19.19 -19.26
CA SER A 109 -1.75 -17.93 -19.16
C SER A 109 -0.90 -16.68 -19.40
N LEU A 110 0.42 -16.74 -19.14
CA LEU A 110 1.35 -15.62 -19.26
C LEU A 110 1.95 -15.47 -20.66
N GLU A 111 1.73 -16.43 -21.56
CA GLU A 111 2.26 -16.40 -22.92
C GLU A 111 1.95 -15.11 -23.70
N PRO A 112 0.80 -14.43 -23.55
CA PRO A 112 0.56 -13.13 -24.15
C PRO A 112 1.56 -12.04 -23.70
N LEU A 113 1.90 -11.97 -22.41
CA LEU A 113 2.91 -11.01 -21.93
C LEU A 113 4.30 -11.36 -22.45
N LYS A 114 4.63 -12.66 -22.45
CA LYS A 114 5.91 -13.17 -22.90
C LYS A 114 6.15 -12.88 -24.38
N ARG A 115 5.17 -13.20 -25.24
CA ARG A 115 5.22 -12.88 -26.68
C ARG A 115 5.33 -11.37 -26.95
N ALA A 116 4.73 -10.55 -26.09
CA ALA A 116 4.83 -9.09 -26.19
C ALA A 116 6.15 -8.52 -25.65
N GLY A 117 7.04 -9.34 -25.07
CA GLY A 117 8.26 -8.87 -24.40
C GLY A 117 7.99 -8.10 -23.11
N LYS A 118 6.83 -8.31 -22.48
CA LYS A 118 6.35 -7.55 -21.30
C LYS A 118 6.24 -8.39 -20.03
N LEU A 119 6.66 -9.65 -20.07
CA LEU A 119 6.73 -10.50 -18.89
C LEU A 119 8.02 -10.18 -18.11
N GLY A 120 7.86 -9.54 -16.95
CA GLY A 120 8.91 -9.41 -15.95
C GLY A 120 8.98 -10.67 -15.06
N PRO A 121 9.57 -10.56 -13.86
CA PRO A 121 9.75 -11.70 -12.97
C PRO A 121 8.42 -12.23 -12.42
N VAL A 122 8.34 -13.54 -12.25
CA VAL A 122 7.25 -14.18 -11.52
C VAL A 122 7.57 -14.21 -10.03
N LEU A 123 6.80 -13.46 -9.23
CA LEU A 123 6.96 -13.40 -7.77
C LEU A 123 6.37 -14.65 -7.11
N VAL A 124 7.22 -15.41 -6.41
CA VAL A 124 6.87 -16.60 -5.64
C VAL A 124 7.03 -16.28 -4.15
N GLN A 125 5.98 -15.68 -3.57
CA GLN A 125 5.92 -15.40 -2.14
C GLN A 125 5.46 -16.63 -1.35
N LEU A 126 6.29 -17.11 -0.42
CA LEU A 126 5.97 -18.22 0.49
C LEU A 126 5.43 -17.72 1.83
N PRO A 127 4.43 -18.39 2.44
CA PRO A 127 3.82 -17.92 3.69
C PRO A 127 4.77 -18.03 4.89
N PRO A 128 4.56 -17.23 5.95
CA PRO A 128 5.39 -17.24 7.16
C PRO A 128 5.38 -18.57 7.91
N VAL A 129 4.38 -19.44 7.69
CA VAL A 129 4.29 -20.76 8.34
C VAL A 129 5.05 -21.86 7.59
N PHE A 130 5.55 -21.58 6.39
CA PHE A 130 6.21 -22.59 5.56
C PHE A 130 7.71 -22.60 5.82
N LYS A 131 8.16 -23.56 6.65
CA LYS A 131 9.57 -23.82 6.94
C LYS A 131 10.32 -24.34 5.71
N ALA A 132 11.64 -24.18 5.72
CA ALA A 132 12.53 -24.56 4.64
C ALA A 132 12.41 -26.04 4.28
N LYS A 133 12.23 -26.27 2.98
CA LYS A 133 12.15 -27.59 2.32
C LYS A 133 12.85 -27.45 0.97
N LEU A 134 14.17 -27.59 0.99
CA LEU A 134 15.03 -27.38 -0.18
C LEU A 134 14.69 -28.34 -1.31
N ASP A 135 14.35 -29.59 -0.98
CA ASP A 135 13.86 -30.61 -1.92
C ASP A 135 12.65 -30.12 -2.73
N ARG A 136 11.68 -29.48 -2.05
CA ARG A 136 10.49 -28.95 -2.71
C ARG A 136 10.78 -27.72 -3.54
N LEU A 137 11.67 -26.86 -3.06
CA LEU A 137 12.08 -25.67 -3.78
C LEU A 137 12.83 -26.04 -5.07
N GLU A 138 13.76 -26.98 -4.99
CA GLU A 138 14.52 -27.51 -6.14
C GLU A 138 13.59 -28.14 -7.17
N GLN A 139 12.68 -29.01 -6.73
CA GLN A 139 11.68 -29.61 -7.62
C GLN A 139 10.78 -28.54 -8.27
N PHE A 140 10.33 -27.54 -7.51
CA PHE A 140 9.57 -26.42 -8.07
C PHE A 140 10.37 -25.65 -9.12
N LEU A 141 11.62 -25.29 -8.83
CA LEU A 141 12.49 -24.55 -9.75
C LEU A 141 12.75 -25.35 -11.03
N SER A 142 12.87 -26.67 -10.94
CA SER A 142 13.02 -27.54 -12.13
C SER A 142 11.80 -27.57 -13.06
N LEU A 143 10.63 -27.13 -12.58
CA LEU A 143 9.39 -27.03 -13.35
C LEU A 143 9.14 -25.63 -13.92
N VAL A 144 9.96 -24.64 -13.55
CA VAL A 144 9.87 -23.28 -14.11
C VAL A 144 10.45 -23.29 -15.52
N PRO A 145 9.75 -22.72 -16.53
CA PRO A 145 10.31 -22.58 -17.87
C PRO A 145 11.64 -21.81 -17.84
N SER A 146 12.63 -22.27 -18.61
CA SER A 146 14.00 -21.74 -18.58
C SER A 146 14.11 -20.27 -19.01
N ASP A 147 13.10 -19.75 -19.71
CA ASP A 147 13.00 -18.37 -20.16
C ASP A 147 12.14 -17.48 -19.26
N VAL A 148 11.73 -17.99 -18.09
CA VAL A 148 11.00 -17.24 -17.07
C VAL A 148 11.88 -17.00 -15.86
N THR A 149 12.10 -15.72 -15.55
CA THR A 149 12.74 -15.31 -14.29
C THR A 149 11.73 -15.44 -13.14
N VAL A 150 12.14 -16.09 -12.05
CA VAL A 150 11.37 -16.15 -10.80
C VAL A 150 12.06 -15.37 -9.68
N ALA A 151 11.26 -14.74 -8.82
CA ALA A 151 11.72 -14.04 -7.64
C ALA A 151 11.08 -14.65 -6.38
N LEU A 152 11.89 -15.19 -5.47
CA LEU A 152 11.46 -15.95 -4.30
C LEU A 152 11.45 -15.08 -3.04
N GLU A 153 10.29 -14.97 -2.40
CA GLU A 153 10.14 -14.22 -1.17
C GLU A 153 9.85 -15.15 0.02
N PHE A 154 10.80 -15.23 0.94
CA PHE A 154 10.73 -16.11 2.10
C PHE A 154 10.34 -15.37 3.38
N ARG A 155 9.19 -15.74 3.93
CA ARG A 155 8.66 -15.15 5.18
C ARG A 155 9.08 -15.88 6.45
N HIS A 156 9.38 -17.18 6.39
CA HIS A 156 9.83 -17.95 7.56
C HIS A 156 11.37 -17.88 7.72
N PRO A 157 11.92 -17.62 8.93
CA PRO A 157 13.37 -17.45 9.14
C PRO A 157 14.24 -18.64 8.74
N SER A 158 13.72 -19.87 8.78
CA SER A 158 14.49 -21.07 8.41
C SER A 158 15.01 -21.09 6.97
N TRP A 159 14.52 -20.20 6.10
CA TRP A 159 15.01 -20.07 4.73
C TRP A 159 16.26 -19.22 4.62
N ASP A 160 16.59 -18.45 5.66
CA ASP A 160 17.84 -17.71 5.78
C ASP A 160 18.99 -18.69 6.11
N ASP A 161 19.40 -19.43 5.09
CA ASP A 161 20.42 -20.49 5.17
C ASP A 161 21.28 -20.46 3.89
N PRO A 162 22.61 -20.58 3.99
CA PRO A 162 23.51 -20.63 2.84
C PRO A 162 23.14 -21.66 1.75
N LYS A 163 22.51 -22.78 2.12
CA LYS A 163 22.03 -23.79 1.16
C LYS A 163 20.85 -23.28 0.34
N THR A 164 19.97 -22.47 0.92
CA THR A 164 18.88 -21.81 0.18
C THR A 164 19.48 -20.89 -0.88
N TYR A 165 20.44 -20.05 -0.49
CA TYR A 165 21.04 -19.07 -1.41
C TYR A 165 21.78 -19.74 -2.56
N ARG A 166 22.58 -20.80 -2.30
CA ARG A 166 23.24 -21.57 -3.36
C ARG A 166 22.24 -22.23 -4.32
N LEU A 167 21.11 -22.72 -3.81
CA LEU A 167 20.07 -23.28 -4.66
C LEU A 167 19.47 -22.22 -5.59
N LEU A 168 19.19 -21.02 -5.07
CA LEU A 168 18.71 -19.89 -5.88
C LEU A 168 19.73 -19.47 -6.94
N GLU A 169 21.01 -19.34 -6.56
CA GLU A 169 22.12 -19.04 -7.47
C GLU A 169 22.22 -20.07 -8.61
N SER A 170 22.15 -21.37 -8.28
CA SER A 170 22.22 -22.45 -9.28
C SER A 170 21.05 -22.43 -10.27
N ALA A 171 19.90 -21.93 -9.84
CA ALA A 171 18.69 -21.83 -10.65
C ALA A 171 18.51 -20.44 -11.29
N ASN A 172 19.45 -19.51 -11.09
CA ASN A 172 19.31 -18.09 -11.47
C ASN A 172 17.97 -17.49 -11.00
N ALA A 173 17.56 -17.82 -9.77
CA ALA A 173 16.32 -17.35 -9.16
C ALA A 173 16.60 -16.17 -8.22
N ALA A 174 15.86 -15.07 -8.37
CA ALA A 174 16.10 -13.86 -7.60
C ALA A 174 15.63 -14.03 -6.14
N TYR A 175 16.47 -13.71 -5.16
CA TYR A 175 16.06 -13.57 -3.78
C TYR A 175 15.36 -12.22 -3.59
N VAL A 176 14.12 -12.24 -3.09
CA VAL A 176 13.35 -11.02 -2.87
C VAL A 176 13.77 -10.36 -1.57
N ARG A 177 14.26 -9.13 -1.70
CA ARG A 177 14.54 -8.25 -0.58
C ARG A 177 13.29 -7.50 -0.15
N TYR A 178 12.95 -7.68 1.11
CA TYR A 178 11.84 -7.15 1.87
C TYR A 178 12.01 -5.97 2.83
N ASP A 179 11.21 -4.90 2.80
CA ASP A 179 11.00 -4.09 4.02
C ASP A 179 9.90 -4.73 4.90
N ALA A 180 10.25 -5.02 6.14
CA ALA A 180 9.35 -5.46 7.19
C ALA A 180 9.97 -5.19 8.58
N PRO A 181 9.15 -5.00 9.62
CA PRO A 181 9.64 -4.85 10.98
C PRO A 181 10.61 -5.97 11.37
N GLY A 182 11.78 -5.61 11.90
CA GLY A 182 12.77 -6.55 12.45
C GLY A 182 13.66 -7.29 11.44
N ARG A 183 13.77 -6.82 10.17
CA ARG A 183 14.70 -7.40 9.17
C ARG A 183 15.79 -6.41 8.75
N SER A 184 17.08 -6.82 8.88
CA SER A 184 18.25 -6.05 8.41
C SER A 184 18.15 -5.81 6.90
N PRO A 185 18.42 -4.61 6.35
CA PRO A 185 18.32 -4.32 4.93
C PRO A 185 19.33 -5.08 4.05
N GLU A 186 20.27 -5.88 4.59
CA GLU A 186 21.28 -6.57 3.78
C GLU A 186 20.71 -7.25 2.53
N PHE A 187 21.28 -6.86 1.38
CA PHE A 187 20.89 -7.35 0.07
C PHE A 187 21.79 -8.50 -0.35
N ARG A 188 21.18 -9.49 -1.01
CA ARG A 188 21.88 -10.65 -1.55
C ARG A 188 21.44 -10.89 -2.98
N VAL A 189 22.41 -10.88 -3.87
CA VAL A 189 22.23 -11.21 -5.28
C VAL A 189 22.34 -12.71 -5.46
N THR A 190 21.30 -13.33 -6.00
CA THR A 190 21.27 -14.77 -6.32
C THR A 190 20.89 -15.02 -7.77
N SER A 191 20.79 -13.97 -8.59
CA SER A 191 20.48 -14.08 -10.01
C SER A 191 20.91 -12.84 -10.76
N ASP A 192 20.82 -12.89 -12.10
CA ASP A 192 20.97 -11.72 -12.97
C ASP A 192 19.93 -10.61 -12.71
N VAL A 193 18.91 -10.88 -11.89
CA VAL A 193 17.85 -9.94 -11.51
C VAL A 193 17.85 -9.71 -9.99
N ALA A 194 17.72 -8.45 -9.60
CA ALA A 194 17.40 -8.05 -8.24
C ALA A 194 15.90 -7.76 -8.11
N TYR A 195 15.31 -8.09 -6.95
CA TYR A 195 13.90 -7.84 -6.67
C TYR A 195 13.71 -7.29 -5.26
N VAL A 196 13.11 -6.11 -5.13
CA VAL A 196 12.89 -5.40 -3.86
C VAL A 196 11.40 -5.08 -3.67
N ARG A 197 10.90 -5.23 -2.44
CA ARG A 197 9.52 -4.85 -2.09
C ARG A 197 9.47 -4.05 -0.79
N TRP A 198 8.71 -2.96 -0.83
CA TRP A 198 8.47 -2.09 0.33
C TRP A 198 7.03 -2.26 0.79
N HIS A 199 6.81 -2.75 2.01
CA HIS A 199 5.47 -3.03 2.52
C HIS A 199 4.90 -1.93 3.43
N GLY A 200 5.72 -1.00 3.88
CA GLY A 200 5.40 -0.09 4.96
C GLY A 200 5.80 -0.66 6.32
N ARG A 201 5.61 0.18 7.35
CA ARG A 201 5.88 -0.13 8.76
C ARG A 201 4.70 0.27 9.65
N GLY A 202 3.50 0.37 9.08
CA GLY A 202 2.30 0.67 9.85
C GLY A 202 2.03 -0.40 10.91
N GLU A 203 1.48 0.00 12.05
CA GLU A 203 1.16 -0.95 13.14
C GLU A 203 -0.21 -1.62 12.92
N LYS A 204 -1.23 -0.84 12.57
CA LYS A 204 -2.64 -1.27 12.38
C LYS A 204 -3.31 -0.35 11.34
N VAL A 205 -2.97 -0.34 10.05
CA VAL A 205 -2.72 -1.42 9.07
C VAL A 205 -1.29 -1.38 8.54
N TRP A 206 -0.64 -2.54 8.35
CA TRP A 206 0.78 -2.61 7.95
C TRP A 206 1.11 -1.81 6.67
N TYR A 207 0.28 -1.94 5.64
CA TYR A 207 0.47 -1.24 4.37
C TYR A 207 0.06 0.23 4.39
N ASN A 208 -0.54 0.73 5.48
CA ASN A 208 -0.85 2.15 5.62
C ASN A 208 0.35 2.88 6.20
N TYR A 209 1.30 3.24 5.32
CA TYR A 209 2.55 3.86 5.73
C TYR A 209 3.12 4.70 4.58
N LEU A 210 3.40 5.97 4.84
CA LEU A 210 4.16 6.81 3.92
C LEU A 210 5.61 6.82 4.38
N TYR A 211 6.52 6.27 3.57
CA TYR A 211 7.94 6.36 3.89
C TYR A 211 8.42 7.81 3.76
N SER A 212 9.22 8.24 4.73
CA SER A 212 9.99 9.48 4.65
C SER A 212 11.20 9.32 3.73
N GLU A 213 11.78 10.44 3.29
CA GLU A 213 13.00 10.41 2.48
C GLU A 213 14.17 9.77 3.23
N GLU A 214 14.33 10.07 4.52
CA GLU A 214 15.37 9.48 5.36
C GLU A 214 15.25 7.95 5.47
N GLU A 215 14.02 7.43 5.52
CA GLU A 215 13.79 5.98 5.55
C GLU A 215 14.10 5.31 4.21
N LEU A 216 13.91 6.01 3.08
CA LEU A 216 14.19 5.48 1.75
C LEU A 216 15.66 5.59 1.34
N LYS A 217 16.44 6.54 1.88
CA LYS A 217 17.88 6.66 1.60
C LYS A 217 18.67 5.35 1.70
N PRO A 218 18.58 4.55 2.78
CA PRO A 218 19.29 3.26 2.84
C PRO A 218 18.80 2.26 1.78
N TRP A 219 17.53 2.35 1.37
CA TRP A 219 16.99 1.53 0.28
C TRP A 219 17.46 1.97 -1.10
N ALA A 220 17.63 3.28 -1.33
CA ALA A 220 18.19 3.79 -2.57
C ALA A 220 19.62 3.28 -2.77
N LYS A 221 20.47 3.37 -1.72
CA LYS A 221 21.83 2.79 -1.73
C LYS A 221 21.83 1.30 -2.04
N LEU A 222 20.91 0.56 -1.42
CA LEU A 222 20.74 -0.86 -1.69
C LEU A 222 20.37 -1.14 -3.15
N VAL A 223 19.48 -0.34 -3.73
CA VAL A 223 19.10 -0.47 -5.15
C VAL A 223 20.28 -0.17 -6.06
N GLU A 224 21.10 0.84 -5.76
CA GLU A 224 22.35 1.15 -6.49
C GLU A 224 23.37 0.00 -6.38
N GLU A 225 23.56 -0.54 -5.17
CA GLU A 225 24.41 -1.71 -4.94
C GLU A 225 23.92 -2.93 -5.74
N ALA A 226 22.61 -3.17 -5.77
CA ALA A 226 21.97 -4.23 -6.53
C ALA A 226 22.15 -4.04 -8.03
N GLU A 227 21.99 -2.81 -8.51
CA GLU A 227 22.18 -2.43 -9.90
C GLU A 227 23.61 -2.75 -10.37
N SER A 228 24.63 -2.44 -9.55
CA SER A 228 26.03 -2.73 -9.91
C SER A 228 26.36 -4.22 -10.06
N GLN A 229 25.50 -5.11 -9.55
CA GLN A 229 25.72 -6.55 -9.47
C GLN A 229 24.76 -7.38 -10.34
N THR A 230 23.74 -6.75 -10.94
CA THR A 230 22.67 -7.45 -11.66
C THR A 230 22.36 -6.77 -12.98
N LYS A 231 21.87 -7.50 -13.97
CA LYS A 231 21.47 -6.90 -15.26
C LYS A 231 20.26 -5.99 -15.11
N LYS A 232 19.41 -6.25 -14.10
CA LYS A 232 18.14 -5.56 -13.92
C LYS A 232 17.65 -5.60 -12.48
N VAL A 233 17.10 -4.49 -12.01
CA VAL A 233 16.47 -4.37 -10.69
C VAL A 233 14.98 -4.08 -10.86
N TYR A 234 14.16 -4.83 -10.13
CA TYR A 234 12.73 -4.53 -9.98
C TYR A 234 12.42 -4.13 -8.55
N GLY A 235 11.68 -3.05 -8.36
CA GLY A 235 11.27 -2.54 -7.06
C GLY A 235 9.77 -2.24 -7.02
N TYR A 236 9.05 -2.76 -6.02
CA TYR A 236 7.61 -2.54 -5.90
C TYR A 236 7.19 -2.04 -4.52
N PHE A 237 6.55 -0.87 -4.50
CA PHE A 237 5.89 -0.33 -3.31
C PHE A 237 4.49 -0.94 -3.15
N ASN A 238 4.21 -1.51 -1.98
CA ASN A 238 2.95 -2.20 -1.64
C ASN A 238 2.15 -1.49 -0.53
N ASN A 239 2.64 -0.34 -0.06
CA ASN A 239 1.98 0.58 0.86
C ASN A 239 0.89 1.41 0.15
N HIS A 240 -0.14 0.74 -0.34
CA HIS A 240 -1.07 1.28 -1.35
C HIS A 240 -2.10 2.30 -0.83
N TYR A 241 -2.24 2.49 0.48
CA TYR A 241 -3.21 3.45 1.03
C TYR A 241 -2.88 4.89 0.63
N HIS A 242 -3.91 5.72 0.40
CA HIS A 242 -3.79 7.18 0.17
C HIS A 242 -2.78 7.61 -0.91
N ALA A 243 -2.54 6.75 -1.92
CA ALA A 243 -1.52 6.94 -2.93
C ALA A 243 -0.07 7.08 -2.38
N TYR A 244 0.22 6.50 -1.22
CA TYR A 244 1.58 6.47 -0.68
C TYR A 244 2.54 5.66 -1.55
N ALA A 245 2.08 4.52 -2.09
CA ALA A 245 2.90 3.70 -2.99
C ALA A 245 3.39 4.44 -4.24
N PRO A 246 2.54 5.09 -5.06
CA PRO A 246 3.03 5.85 -6.21
C PRO A 246 3.89 7.06 -5.80
N GLU A 247 3.58 7.73 -4.68
CA GLU A 247 4.44 8.81 -4.16
C GLU A 247 5.84 8.29 -3.82
N ASN A 248 5.94 7.23 -3.02
CA ASN A 248 7.23 6.69 -2.61
C ASN A 248 7.99 6.04 -3.78
N ALA A 249 7.29 5.49 -4.78
CA ALA A 249 7.92 5.01 -6.01
C ALA A 249 8.60 6.14 -6.78
N ILE A 250 7.93 7.30 -6.92
CA ILE A 250 8.54 8.47 -7.55
C ILE A 250 9.67 9.04 -6.69
N MET A 251 9.52 9.10 -5.37
CA MET A 251 10.60 9.52 -4.47
C MET A 251 11.85 8.65 -4.63
N MET A 252 11.67 7.32 -4.74
CA MET A 252 12.77 6.38 -4.99
C MET A 252 13.43 6.64 -6.34
N LEU A 253 12.64 6.79 -7.42
CA LEU A 253 13.18 7.15 -8.74
C LEU A 253 13.96 8.47 -8.71
N LYS A 254 13.46 9.47 -7.97
CA LYS A 254 14.13 10.76 -7.79
C LYS A 254 15.45 10.61 -7.04
N MET A 255 15.49 9.84 -5.96
CA MET A 255 16.72 9.55 -5.21
C MET A 255 17.78 8.85 -6.06
N LEU A 256 17.34 7.99 -6.98
CA LEU A 256 18.20 7.27 -7.93
C LEU A 256 18.61 8.12 -9.15
N GLY A 257 18.18 9.39 -9.24
CA GLY A 257 18.44 10.26 -10.38
C GLY A 257 17.74 9.83 -11.68
N ARG A 258 16.59 9.16 -11.56
CA ARG A 258 15.83 8.54 -12.67
C ARG A 258 14.40 9.05 -12.82
N ALA A 259 13.96 9.99 -11.99
CA ALA A 259 12.64 10.58 -12.14
C ALA A 259 12.61 11.50 -13.36
N SER A 260 11.55 11.43 -14.17
CA SER A 260 11.26 12.41 -15.21
C SER A 260 10.70 13.71 -14.61
N GLU A 261 10.74 14.80 -15.38
CA GLU A 261 10.15 16.07 -14.96
C GLU A 261 8.64 15.92 -14.66
N GLU A 262 7.92 15.12 -15.45
CA GLU A 262 6.50 14.83 -15.24
C GLU A 262 6.26 14.04 -13.95
N GLN A 263 7.12 13.08 -13.63
CA GLN A 263 7.04 12.34 -12.36
C GLN A 263 7.29 13.27 -11.17
N GLU A 264 8.29 14.17 -11.24
CA GLU A 264 8.56 15.14 -10.18
C GLU A 264 7.42 16.17 -9.99
N ALA A 265 6.82 16.61 -11.10
CA ALA A 265 5.63 17.45 -11.06
C ALA A 265 4.47 16.71 -10.37
N LEU A 266 4.19 15.46 -10.77
CA LEU A 266 3.16 14.62 -10.16
C LEU A 266 3.41 14.35 -8.68
N LEU A 267 4.66 14.13 -8.27
CA LEU A 267 5.02 14.02 -6.84
C LEU A 267 4.62 15.28 -6.06
N SER A 268 4.88 16.45 -6.65
CA SER A 268 4.50 17.74 -6.05
C SER A 268 2.98 17.90 -5.99
N GLU A 269 2.26 17.45 -7.01
CA GLU A 269 0.79 17.43 -7.06
C GLU A 269 0.18 16.50 -5.99
N ILE A 270 0.69 15.28 -5.84
CA ILE A 270 0.24 14.33 -4.80
C ILE A 270 0.39 14.95 -3.40
N ARG A 271 1.56 15.55 -3.12
CA ARG A 271 1.86 16.20 -1.85
C ARG A 271 0.96 17.41 -1.61
N SER A 272 0.81 18.27 -2.62
CA SER A 272 -0.06 19.45 -2.57
C SER A 272 -1.53 19.06 -2.37
N TRP A 273 -2.00 18.01 -3.04
CA TRP A 273 -3.34 17.48 -2.86
C TRP A 273 -3.56 17.05 -1.40
N ARG A 274 -2.62 16.31 -0.82
CA ARG A 274 -2.69 15.88 0.58
C ARG A 274 -2.65 17.06 1.54
N GLU A 275 -1.78 18.04 1.29
CA GLU A 275 -1.75 19.28 2.07
C GLU A 275 -3.03 20.08 1.93
N SER A 276 -3.68 20.10 0.77
CA SER A 276 -4.93 20.82 0.54
C SER A 276 -6.08 20.26 1.36
N LEU A 277 -6.08 18.96 1.65
CA LEU A 277 -7.00 18.34 2.59
C LEU A 277 -6.80 18.87 4.01
N VAL A 278 -5.56 19.23 4.38
CA VAL A 278 -5.19 19.79 5.68
C VAL A 278 -5.40 21.31 5.73
N ARG A 279 -5.12 22.03 4.64
CA ARG A 279 -5.16 23.50 4.51
C ARG A 279 -6.52 24.08 4.12
N ALA A 280 -7.52 23.24 3.87
CA ALA A 280 -8.88 23.66 3.58
C ALA A 280 -9.40 24.71 4.60
N GLU A 281 -9.21 26.00 4.29
CA GLU A 281 -9.51 27.10 5.22
C GLU A 281 -11.02 27.24 5.48
N PRO A 282 -11.39 27.66 6.71
CA PRO A 282 -12.77 27.87 7.11
C PRO A 282 -13.32 29.15 6.48
N ARG A 283 -14.51 29.08 5.87
CA ARG A 283 -15.25 30.29 5.50
C ARG A 283 -15.99 30.83 6.74
N ALA A 284 -15.69 32.12 7.02
CA ALA A 284 -16.32 33.06 7.96
C ALA A 284 -15.89 33.01 9.45
N SER A 285 -15.11 34.04 9.78
CA SER A 285 -14.65 34.64 11.04
C SER A 285 -15.28 34.22 12.37
N LEU A 286 -14.41 33.68 13.23
CA LEU A 286 -14.52 33.49 14.69
C LEU A 286 -14.30 34.77 15.52
N LEU A 287 -14.15 35.93 14.87
CA LEU A 287 -13.90 37.22 15.54
C LEU A 287 -15.13 37.78 16.29
N GLU A 288 -16.29 37.13 16.20
CA GLU A 288 -17.50 37.56 16.91
C GLU A 288 -17.73 36.90 18.28
N PHE A 289 -16.86 35.97 18.73
CA PHE A 289 -17.18 35.13 19.91
C PHE A 289 -16.04 34.84 20.90
N VAL A 290 -15.05 35.71 21.06
CA VAL A 290 -14.01 35.51 22.08
C VAL A 290 -13.84 36.75 22.96
N GLU A 291 -14.72 36.88 23.94
CA GLU A 291 -14.34 37.34 25.29
C GLU A 291 -14.61 36.16 26.25
N GLY A 292 -13.55 35.63 26.85
CA GLY A 292 -13.64 34.56 27.85
C GLY A 292 -12.37 33.72 27.92
N GLU A 293 -11.58 33.96 28.95
CA GLU A 293 -10.23 33.44 29.22
C GLU A 293 -10.13 31.91 29.29
N VAL A 294 -8.94 31.38 28.94
CA VAL A 294 -8.60 29.95 28.98
C VAL A 294 -7.80 29.67 30.25
N GLU A 295 -8.39 28.97 31.21
CA GLU A 295 -7.65 28.38 32.34
C GLU A 295 -7.22 26.92 32.07
N ALA A 296 -6.13 26.52 32.72
CA ALA A 296 -5.45 25.24 32.56
C ALA A 296 -6.33 24.01 32.95
N ARG A 297 -6.18 22.91 32.20
CA ARG A 297 -6.96 21.67 32.35
C ARG A 297 -6.41 20.74 33.46
N PRO A 298 -7.28 20.17 34.33
CA PRO A 298 -6.96 18.97 35.09
C PRO A 298 -7.28 17.68 34.30
N SER A 299 -6.71 16.55 34.77
CA SER A 299 -6.81 15.19 34.23
C SER A 299 -8.25 14.73 33.90
N ALA A 300 -8.39 13.97 32.81
CA ALA A 300 -9.67 13.56 32.21
C ALA A 300 -10.59 12.76 33.17
N PRO A 301 -11.92 13.01 33.19
CA PRO A 301 -12.89 12.26 33.98
C PRO A 301 -13.39 11.00 33.25
N GLU A 302 -13.98 10.05 33.99
CA GLU A 302 -14.71 8.88 33.46
C GLU A 302 -15.70 9.25 32.33
N PRO A 303 -15.97 8.35 31.36
CA PRO A 303 -16.80 8.65 30.20
C PRO A 303 -18.21 9.06 30.65
N SER A 304 -18.56 10.32 30.38
CA SER A 304 -19.82 10.91 30.81
C SER A 304 -21.02 10.10 30.31
N GLU A 305 -21.94 9.72 31.22
CA GLU A 305 -23.20 9.05 30.86
C GLU A 305 -23.98 9.76 29.74
N GLY A 306 -23.89 11.10 29.70
CA GLY A 306 -24.51 11.90 28.64
C GLY A 306 -23.89 11.70 27.26
N VAL A 307 -22.57 11.45 27.16
CA VAL A 307 -21.89 11.12 25.89
C VAL A 307 -22.29 9.72 25.43
N ILE A 308 -22.30 8.75 26.35
CA ILE A 308 -22.73 7.37 26.09
C ILE A 308 -24.18 7.34 25.57
N GLY A 309 -25.07 8.11 26.21
CA GLY A 309 -26.47 8.24 25.79
C GLY A 309 -26.63 8.75 24.35
N LEU A 310 -25.85 9.77 23.96
CA LEU A 310 -25.86 10.29 22.59
C LEU A 310 -25.26 9.29 21.59
N LEU A 311 -24.20 8.58 21.97
CA LEU A 311 -23.58 7.58 21.10
C LEU A 311 -24.54 6.42 20.78
N LYS A 312 -25.39 5.99 21.72
CA LYS A 312 -26.42 4.94 21.49
C LYS A 312 -27.39 5.29 20.35
N ALA A 313 -27.55 6.56 20.00
CA ALA A 313 -28.40 6.98 18.88
C ALA A 313 -27.71 6.87 17.49
N ILE A 314 -26.38 6.71 17.46
CA ILE A 314 -25.59 6.67 16.23
C ILE A 314 -24.59 5.50 16.16
N THR A 315 -24.53 4.63 17.16
CA THR A 315 -23.81 3.36 17.12
C THR A 315 -24.66 2.23 17.71
N ASP A 316 -24.27 0.98 17.49
CA ASP A 316 -24.95 -0.16 18.14
C ASP A 316 -24.26 -0.56 19.45
N GLU A 317 -24.97 -1.33 20.28
CA GLU A 317 -24.51 -1.75 21.60
C GLU A 317 -23.16 -2.50 21.54
N ARG A 318 -23.02 -3.43 20.59
CA ARG A 318 -21.80 -4.21 20.41
C ARG A 318 -20.60 -3.33 20.00
N ARG A 319 -20.81 -2.30 19.18
CA ARG A 319 -19.75 -1.35 18.80
C ARG A 319 -19.39 -0.44 19.96
N LEU A 320 -20.37 0.01 20.73
CA LEU A 320 -20.16 0.84 21.91
C LEU A 320 -19.35 0.10 22.99
N GLU A 321 -19.69 -1.17 23.27
CA GLU A 321 -18.90 -2.03 24.16
C GLU A 321 -17.46 -2.20 23.70
N ARG A 322 -17.24 -2.28 22.38
CA ARG A 322 -15.89 -2.38 21.81
C ARG A 322 -15.16 -1.05 21.83
N ALA A 323 -15.87 0.07 21.76
CA ALA A 323 -15.32 1.42 21.85
C ALA A 323 -14.83 1.72 23.27
N LEU A 324 -15.60 1.34 24.30
CA LEU A 324 -15.20 1.45 25.71
C LEU A 324 -13.93 0.63 26.06
N LYS A 325 -13.59 -0.37 25.25
CA LYS A 325 -12.36 -1.17 25.39
C LYS A 325 -11.16 -0.60 24.62
N ILE A 326 -11.32 0.55 23.96
CA ILE A 326 -10.20 1.26 23.33
C ILE A 326 -9.61 2.18 24.40
N PRO A 327 -8.35 1.98 24.79
CA PRO A 327 -7.74 2.78 25.84
C PRO A 327 -7.36 4.17 25.31
N GLU A 328 -7.19 5.14 26.22
CA GLU A 328 -6.98 6.55 25.89
C GLU A 328 -5.70 6.76 25.05
N GLU A 329 -4.64 6.01 25.34
CA GLU A 329 -3.37 6.06 24.60
C GLU A 329 -3.48 5.64 23.13
N GLU A 330 -4.57 4.95 22.75
CA GLU A 330 -4.86 4.61 21.35
C GLU A 330 -5.76 5.66 20.66
N VAL A 331 -6.06 6.79 21.31
CA VAL A 331 -6.82 7.92 20.79
C VAL A 331 -5.98 9.20 20.84
N GLU A 332 -5.51 9.63 19.69
CA GLU A 332 -4.71 10.84 19.53
C GLU A 332 -5.54 11.92 18.84
N ILE A 333 -5.80 13.04 19.52
CA ILE A 333 -6.46 14.20 18.90
C ILE A 333 -5.39 15.10 18.28
N LEU A 334 -5.26 15.05 16.96
CA LEU A 334 -4.29 15.82 16.19
C LEU A 334 -4.69 17.30 16.06
N ALA A 335 -5.99 17.57 15.95
CA ALA A 335 -6.54 18.92 15.96
C ALA A 335 -8.00 18.92 16.47
N ASP A 336 -8.36 19.90 17.30
CA ASP A 336 -9.75 20.22 17.66
C ASP A 336 -9.90 21.74 17.66
N ARG A 337 -10.31 22.31 16.51
CA ARG A 337 -10.35 23.76 16.28
C ARG A 337 -11.67 24.14 15.62
N GLY A 338 -12.54 24.83 16.38
CA GLY A 338 -13.80 25.36 15.87
C GLY A 338 -14.75 24.25 15.37
N ASP A 339 -14.84 24.11 14.05
CA ASP A 339 -15.67 23.12 13.36
C ASP A 339 -14.89 21.89 12.85
N LEU A 340 -13.57 21.87 13.00
CA LEU A 340 -12.71 20.79 12.53
C LEU A 340 -12.14 19.97 13.69
N ILE A 341 -12.32 18.65 13.62
CA ILE A 341 -11.68 17.67 14.50
C ILE A 341 -10.91 16.68 13.62
N MET A 342 -9.61 16.54 13.87
CA MET A 342 -8.77 15.50 13.29
C MET A 342 -8.20 14.66 14.41
N ALA A 343 -8.30 13.35 14.28
CA ALA A 343 -7.82 12.42 15.27
C ALA A 343 -7.31 11.13 14.63
N ARG A 344 -6.54 10.37 15.39
CA ARG A 344 -6.12 9.02 15.05
C ARG A 344 -6.58 8.09 16.15
N VAL A 345 -7.33 7.05 15.79
CA VAL A 345 -7.83 6.05 16.73
C VAL A 345 -7.34 4.68 16.29
N ARG A 346 -6.46 4.05 17.08
CA ARG A 346 -5.80 2.77 16.73
C ARG A 346 -5.06 2.80 15.39
N GLY A 347 -4.49 3.94 15.02
CA GLY A 347 -3.79 4.11 13.74
C GLY A 347 -4.69 4.46 12.55
N TYR A 348 -6.01 4.52 12.74
CA TYR A 348 -6.97 4.94 11.73
C TYR A 348 -7.25 6.44 11.84
N ASP A 349 -7.19 7.15 10.72
CA ASP A 349 -7.44 8.59 10.69
C ASP A 349 -8.95 8.88 10.74
N VAL A 350 -9.32 9.94 11.45
CA VAL A 350 -10.68 10.45 11.59
C VAL A 350 -10.65 11.95 11.31
N THR A 351 -11.50 12.42 10.40
CA THR A 351 -11.75 13.85 10.18
C THR A 351 -13.24 14.13 10.33
N ILE A 352 -13.60 15.08 11.20
CA ILE A 352 -14.96 15.59 11.36
C ILE A 352 -14.91 17.07 11.06
N ASP A 353 -15.53 17.48 9.95
CA ASP A 353 -15.67 18.86 9.52
C ASP A 353 -17.15 19.25 9.62
N LEU A 354 -17.51 19.92 10.70
CA LEU A 354 -18.89 20.35 10.99
C LEU A 354 -19.35 21.44 10.01
N ALA A 355 -18.44 22.31 9.57
CA ALA A 355 -18.75 23.39 8.65
C ALA A 355 -19.14 22.85 7.27
N ARG A 356 -18.45 21.81 6.79
CA ARG A 356 -18.76 21.12 5.54
C ARG A 356 -19.78 20.01 5.69
N GLY A 357 -20.16 19.67 6.93
CA GLY A 357 -20.98 18.50 7.22
C GLY A 357 -20.34 17.22 6.68
N LEU A 358 -19.08 16.97 7.00
CA LEU A 358 -18.32 15.83 6.49
C LEU A 358 -17.67 15.04 7.63
N ILE A 359 -17.79 13.72 7.57
CA ILE A 359 -17.04 12.80 8.45
C ILE A 359 -16.29 11.81 7.56
N LEU A 360 -14.96 11.79 7.69
CA LEU A 360 -14.03 10.88 7.03
C LEU A 360 -13.41 9.92 8.04
N HIS A 361 -13.28 8.66 7.63
CA HIS A 361 -12.58 7.64 8.41
C HIS A 361 -12.18 6.46 7.51
N ASP A 362 -11.11 5.75 7.84
CA ASP A 362 -10.44 4.74 6.97
C ASP A 362 -10.50 3.31 7.55
N CYS A 363 -11.31 3.06 8.59
CA CYS A 363 -11.40 1.71 9.15
C CYS A 363 -12.39 0.81 8.40
N ALA A 364 -12.09 -0.50 8.33
CA ALA A 364 -12.93 -1.48 7.63
C ALA A 364 -14.37 -1.63 8.17
N ASP A 365 -14.65 -1.26 9.43
CA ASP A 365 -16.02 -1.23 9.95
C ASP A 365 -16.78 0.01 9.43
N TRP A 366 -16.08 1.14 9.27
CA TRP A 366 -16.62 2.37 8.72
C TRP A 366 -17.05 2.22 7.27
N ASP A 367 -16.26 1.51 6.44
CA ASP A 367 -16.63 1.14 5.06
C ASP A 367 -18.01 0.48 4.96
N ARG A 368 -18.47 -0.17 6.03
CA ARG A 368 -19.78 -0.82 6.11
C ARG A 368 -20.84 0.05 6.78
N GLN A 369 -20.44 1.02 7.60
CA GLN A 369 -21.34 1.84 8.42
C GLN A 369 -21.65 3.21 7.83
N PHE A 370 -20.79 3.77 6.96
CA PHE A 370 -20.97 5.13 6.45
C PHE A 370 -22.30 5.28 5.69
N GLN A 371 -22.69 4.28 4.89
CA GLN A 371 -23.97 4.27 4.16
C GLN A 371 -25.19 4.24 5.09
N LYS A 372 -25.04 3.66 6.28
CA LYS A 372 -26.08 3.61 7.32
C LYS A 372 -26.03 4.85 8.23
N LYS A 373 -25.10 5.77 7.97
CA LYS A 373 -24.80 6.93 8.81
C LYS A 373 -24.63 6.54 10.29
N MET A 374 -23.94 5.42 10.54
CA MET A 374 -23.65 4.91 11.87
C MET A 374 -22.15 5.05 12.15
N PHE A 375 -21.81 5.28 13.41
CA PHE A 375 -20.43 5.29 13.87
C PHE A 375 -19.91 3.87 14.07
N CYS A 376 -18.67 3.66 13.61
CA CYS A 376 -17.87 2.51 14.01
C CYS A 376 -17.42 2.66 15.48
N LYS A 377 -16.80 1.61 16.02
CA LYS A 377 -16.22 1.65 17.37
C LYS A 377 -15.14 2.73 17.56
N HIS A 378 -14.39 3.09 16.51
CA HIS A 378 -13.29 4.05 16.62
C HIS A 378 -13.80 5.49 16.74
N LEU A 379 -14.79 5.88 15.93
CA LEU A 379 -15.48 7.16 16.07
C LEU A 379 -16.15 7.26 17.44
N ALA A 380 -16.82 6.21 17.91
CA ALA A 380 -17.38 6.19 19.26
C ALA A 380 -16.29 6.38 20.34
N ALA A 381 -15.15 5.70 20.20
CA ALA A 381 -14.02 5.85 21.14
C ALA A 381 -13.43 7.25 21.14
N LEU A 382 -13.31 7.90 19.98
CA LEU A 382 -12.90 9.31 19.90
C LEU A 382 -13.78 10.17 20.81
N PHE A 383 -15.10 10.07 20.68
CA PHE A 383 -16.02 10.88 21.50
C PHE A 383 -16.00 10.52 22.98
N LEU A 384 -15.69 9.29 23.35
CA LEU A 384 -15.56 8.86 24.74
C LEU A 384 -14.32 9.47 25.43
N HIS A 385 -13.25 9.73 24.66
CA HIS A 385 -11.98 10.28 25.15
C HIS A 385 -11.82 11.78 24.86
N MET A 386 -12.81 12.43 24.25
CA MET A 386 -12.87 13.88 24.09
C MET A 386 -13.39 14.57 25.36
N PRO A 387 -13.04 15.86 25.59
CA PRO A 387 -13.66 16.64 26.67
C PRO A 387 -15.20 16.55 26.62
N PRO A 388 -15.88 16.12 27.69
CA PRO A 388 -17.29 15.73 27.63
C PRO A 388 -18.23 16.79 27.06
N GLU A 389 -18.02 18.06 27.40
CA GLU A 389 -18.84 19.16 26.89
C GLU A 389 -18.65 19.38 25.39
N ARG A 390 -17.41 19.25 24.89
CA ARG A 390 -17.11 19.30 23.46
C ARG A 390 -17.73 18.10 22.73
N ALA A 391 -17.56 16.88 23.27
CA ALA A 391 -18.14 15.67 22.72
C ALA A 391 -19.67 15.76 22.61
N LYS A 392 -20.35 16.19 23.69
CA LYS A 392 -21.80 16.40 23.70
C LYS A 392 -22.24 17.42 22.67
N LYS A 393 -21.56 18.56 22.56
CA LYS A 393 -21.88 19.63 21.59
C LYS A 393 -21.81 19.09 20.16
N VAL A 394 -20.73 18.41 19.82
CA VAL A 394 -20.50 17.85 18.48
C VAL A 394 -21.49 16.73 18.18
N LEU A 395 -21.69 15.77 19.10
CA LEU A 395 -22.65 14.67 18.92
C LEU A 395 -24.08 15.17 18.75
N LYS A 396 -24.52 16.15 19.54
CA LYS A 396 -25.85 16.77 19.37
C LYS A 396 -25.99 17.40 17.98
N TRP A 397 -24.95 18.09 17.51
CA TRP A 397 -24.95 18.65 16.16
C TRP A 397 -24.99 17.56 15.09
N VAL A 398 -24.20 16.50 15.23
CA VAL A 398 -24.18 15.36 14.30
C VAL A 398 -25.54 14.67 14.24
N LEU A 399 -26.16 14.41 15.40
CA LEU A 399 -27.48 13.79 15.46
C LEU A 399 -28.56 14.68 14.84
N LYS A 400 -28.54 15.99 15.12
CA LYS A 400 -29.49 16.97 14.58
C LYS A 400 -29.38 17.11 13.06
N ASN A 401 -28.16 17.06 12.52
CA ASN A 401 -27.88 17.28 11.11
C ASN A 401 -27.52 15.98 10.37
N ARG A 402 -27.82 14.81 10.95
CA ARG A 402 -27.35 13.50 10.48
C ARG A 402 -27.59 13.28 8.99
N ASP A 403 -28.78 13.64 8.52
CA ASP A 403 -29.17 13.46 7.12
C ASP A 403 -28.45 14.41 6.16
N GLN A 404 -27.96 15.54 6.64
CA GLN A 404 -27.21 16.54 5.88
C GLN A 404 -25.69 16.27 5.89
N ILE A 405 -25.20 15.48 6.86
CA ILE A 405 -23.78 15.14 6.96
C ILE A 405 -23.43 14.02 5.98
N ALA A 406 -22.38 14.21 5.21
CA ALA A 406 -21.75 13.20 4.39
C ALA A 406 -20.82 12.33 5.25
N PHE A 407 -21.17 11.05 5.38
CA PHE A 407 -20.29 10.04 5.98
C PHE A 407 -19.56 9.37 4.83
N ARG A 408 -18.22 9.50 4.76
CA ARG A 408 -17.45 8.94 3.65
C ARG A 408 -16.21 8.19 4.15
N PRO A 409 -15.79 7.10 3.50
CA PRO A 409 -14.46 6.57 3.72
C PRO A 409 -13.40 7.61 3.31
N PHE A 410 -12.15 7.46 3.76
CA PHE A 410 -11.02 8.13 3.10
C PHE A 410 -10.82 7.53 1.71
N THR A 411 -11.64 7.96 0.76
CA THR A 411 -11.37 7.82 -0.65
C THR A 411 -10.76 9.12 -1.12
N GLY A 412 -9.75 9.09 -1.98
CA GLY A 412 -9.07 10.29 -2.47
C GLY A 412 -9.95 11.25 -3.28
N ASP A 413 -11.26 11.07 -3.31
CA ASP A 413 -12.11 11.62 -4.36
C ASP A 413 -12.55 13.06 -4.13
N GLY A 414 -12.46 13.67 -2.94
CA GLY A 414 -12.57 15.13 -2.77
C GLY A 414 -13.79 15.87 -3.37
N ARG A 415 -14.75 15.22 -4.04
CA ARG A 415 -15.93 15.81 -4.70
C ARG A 415 -17.13 14.85 -4.77
N ARG A 416 -18.22 15.35 -4.17
CA ARG A 416 -19.63 15.41 -4.64
C ARG A 416 -20.29 14.17 -5.28
N TRP A 417 -21.17 13.55 -4.49
CA TRP A 417 -22.57 13.44 -4.89
C TRP A 417 -23.30 14.67 -4.38
#